data_AF-A0A2N1C6N6-F1
#
_entry.id   AF-A0A2N1C6N6-F1
#
_cell.length_a   1.000
_cell.length_b   1.000
_cell.length_c   1.000
_cell.angle_alpha   90.00
_cell.angle_beta   90.00
_cell.angle_gamma   90.00
#
_symmetry.space_group_name_H-M   'P 1'
#
loop_
_entity.id
_entity.type
_entity.pdbx_description
1 polymer ?
#
loop_
_entity_poly.entity_id
_entity_poly.type
_entity_poly.pdbx_seq_one_letter_code
_entity_poly.pdbx_strand_id
1 'polypeptide(L)'
;MNITFWTKIKAITPSFTQSAVMGSLLFIGQVSGLNANEYDRDRMSSKQINDIHGVTSEFIKSIANLGFDHLSHGELIAFKEHDINAAYIKEIQKIGLNNMGAGELIGFSAHNIDANYVDEVRQLGFSNINAGEVIAFKAQGVDPKYIEEIHGLGFDSISLGEMIAFDEHDIDTSKINEVNKLGFININAGEMLAFSILDINKTFVDEMEGLGLTQINKKEVLRLKQYNINQATIDNINNYGLYNQQANTVIALAMLKLDDSLIREIKALDINNYSMGDFLASRTGKKHKSHHDIEMFNELANVVATIHRLKI
;
A
#
# COMPACT_ATOMS: atom_id res chain seq x y z
N MET A 1 -10.99 3.66 10.84
CA MET A 1 -9.91 3.27 9.93
C MET A 1 -10.43 2.29 8.90
N ASN A 2 -10.84 2.80 7.73
CA ASN A 2 -11.45 2.01 6.67
C ASN A 2 -10.40 1.04 6.11
N ILE A 3 -10.48 -0.23 6.48
CA ILE A 3 -9.63 -1.29 5.94
C ILE A 3 -9.69 -1.25 4.42
N THR A 4 -10.79 -0.86 3.79
CA THR A 4 -10.86 -0.83 2.32
C THR A 4 -10.11 0.34 1.68
N PHE A 5 -9.85 1.43 2.40
CA PHE A 5 -8.99 2.52 1.92
C PHE A 5 -7.53 2.18 2.17
N TRP A 6 -7.17 1.66 3.35
CA TRP A 6 -5.82 1.17 3.58
C TRP A 6 -5.54 -0.17 2.93
N THR A 7 -6.51 -0.93 2.43
CA THR A 7 -6.31 -2.14 1.62
C THR A 7 -6.54 -1.85 0.15
N LYS A 8 -6.96 -0.63 -0.22
CA LYS A 8 -6.82 -0.09 -1.58
C LYS A 8 -5.52 0.69 -1.71
N ILE A 9 -5.16 1.56 -0.77
CA ILE A 9 -3.82 2.10 -0.59
C ILE A 9 -2.85 0.96 -0.31
N LYS A 10 -2.98 0.09 0.70
CA LYS A 10 -2.15 -1.14 0.78
C LYS A 10 -2.47 -2.21 -0.28
N ALA A 11 -3.41 -2.01 -1.21
CA ALA A 11 -3.37 -2.80 -2.45
C ALA A 11 -2.56 -2.07 -3.50
N ILE A 12 -2.57 -0.74 -3.55
CA ILE A 12 -1.82 0.16 -4.42
C ILE A 12 -0.35 0.20 -3.96
N THR A 13 0.02 0.65 -2.77
CA THR A 13 1.42 0.68 -2.28
C THR A 13 2.13 -0.68 -2.27
N PRO A 14 1.56 -1.78 -1.74
CA PRO A 14 2.00 -3.14 -2.00
C PRO A 14 1.82 -3.62 -3.43
N SER A 15 0.86 -3.18 -4.25
CA SER A 15 0.88 -3.55 -5.68
C SER A 15 1.85 -2.72 -6.49
N PHE A 16 2.36 -1.59 -6.02
CA PHE A 16 3.32 -0.71 -6.70
C PHE A 16 4.72 -1.07 -6.25
N THR A 17 4.95 -1.32 -4.96
CA THR A 17 6.14 -2.05 -4.49
C THR A 17 6.12 -3.51 -4.97
N GLN A 18 5.00 -4.26 -4.97
CA GLN A 18 4.93 -5.54 -5.70
C GLN A 18 4.88 -5.35 -7.20
N SER A 19 4.58 -4.21 -7.83
CA SER A 19 4.64 -4.05 -9.30
C SER A 19 6.02 -3.58 -9.74
N ALA A 20 6.80 -2.95 -8.89
CA ALA A 20 8.21 -2.64 -9.09
C ALA A 20 9.07 -3.82 -8.65
N VAL A 21 8.73 -4.52 -7.57
CA VAL A 21 9.37 -5.77 -7.12
C VAL A 21 8.92 -6.95 -7.98
N MET A 22 7.63 -7.14 -8.30
CA MET A 22 7.23 -8.06 -9.38
C MET A 22 7.60 -7.50 -10.74
N GLY A 23 7.69 -6.20 -10.98
CA GLY A 23 8.18 -5.68 -12.25
C GLY A 23 9.64 -6.06 -12.45
N SER A 24 10.46 -5.92 -11.41
CA SER A 24 11.88 -6.32 -11.39
C SER A 24 12.02 -7.84 -11.33
N LEU A 25 11.22 -8.57 -10.55
CA LEU A 25 11.21 -10.05 -10.48
C LEU A 25 10.55 -10.72 -11.68
N LEU A 26 9.62 -10.06 -12.37
CA LEU A 26 9.03 -10.50 -13.65
C LEU A 26 9.91 -10.05 -14.80
N PHE A 27 10.60 -8.92 -14.72
CA PHE A 27 11.60 -8.54 -15.73
C PHE A 27 12.83 -9.45 -15.60
N ILE A 28 13.32 -9.72 -14.39
CA ILE A 28 14.31 -10.78 -14.14
C ILE A 28 13.70 -12.15 -14.49
N GLY A 29 12.48 -12.47 -14.07
CA GLY A 29 11.79 -13.70 -14.45
C GLY A 29 11.51 -13.84 -15.96
N GLN A 30 11.50 -12.75 -16.72
CA GLN A 30 11.42 -12.72 -18.18
C GLN A 30 12.80 -12.66 -18.82
N VAL A 31 13.85 -12.13 -18.19
CA VAL A 31 15.21 -12.16 -18.72
C VAL A 31 15.91 -13.50 -18.39
N SER A 32 15.62 -14.10 -17.24
CA SER A 32 15.94 -15.48 -16.84
C SER A 32 14.95 -16.51 -17.41
N GLY A 33 13.71 -16.11 -17.72
CA GLY A 33 12.64 -16.99 -18.20
C GLY A 33 12.29 -16.87 -19.69
N LEU A 34 12.78 -15.87 -20.42
CA LEU A 34 13.00 -15.94 -21.87
C LEU A 34 14.25 -16.79 -22.11
N ASN A 35 14.16 -18.06 -21.70
CA ASN A 35 14.92 -19.23 -22.20
C ASN A 35 14.72 -20.49 -21.35
N ALA A 36 14.08 -20.44 -20.17
CA ALA A 36 13.84 -21.66 -19.39
C ALA A 36 12.77 -22.59 -20.00
N ASN A 37 11.84 -22.04 -20.80
CA ASN A 37 10.81 -22.81 -21.50
C ASN A 37 11.08 -22.99 -23.01
N GLU A 38 12.18 -22.45 -23.52
CA GLU A 38 12.62 -22.62 -24.92
C GLU A 38 14.01 -23.27 -25.02
N TYR A 39 14.52 -23.85 -23.93
CA TYR A 39 15.57 -24.87 -24.02
C TYR A 39 14.92 -26.18 -24.44
N ASP A 40 15.01 -26.45 -25.73
CA ASP A 40 14.68 -27.69 -26.43
C ASP A 40 15.02 -28.92 -25.55
N ARG A 41 14.01 -29.43 -24.82
CA ARG A 41 14.15 -30.53 -23.86
C ARG A 41 14.64 -31.83 -24.49
N ASP A 42 14.74 -31.89 -25.81
CA ASP A 42 15.00 -33.12 -26.58
C ASP A 42 16.48 -33.35 -26.94
N ARG A 43 17.44 -32.53 -26.48
CA ARG A 43 18.84 -32.69 -26.93
C ARG A 43 19.96 -32.69 -25.89
N MET A 44 19.70 -32.39 -24.60
CA MET A 44 20.77 -32.33 -23.60
C MET A 44 20.38 -33.01 -22.29
N SER A 45 21.24 -33.90 -21.80
CA SER A 45 21.07 -34.49 -20.47
C SER A 45 21.28 -33.43 -19.38
N SER A 46 20.61 -33.58 -18.24
CA SER A 46 20.75 -32.70 -17.07
C SER A 46 22.20 -32.61 -16.54
N LYS A 47 23.05 -33.59 -16.87
CA LYS A 47 24.50 -33.54 -16.63
C LYS A 47 25.20 -32.52 -17.54
N GLN A 48 24.86 -32.49 -18.84
CA GLN A 48 25.47 -31.57 -19.80
C GLN A 48 25.08 -30.10 -19.53
N ILE A 49 23.86 -29.85 -19.06
CA ILE A 49 23.40 -28.50 -18.68
C ILE A 49 24.15 -28.02 -17.42
N ASN A 50 24.30 -28.89 -16.42
CA ASN A 50 25.09 -28.58 -15.22
C ASN A 50 26.55 -28.25 -15.52
N ASP A 51 27.17 -29.01 -16.45
CA ASP A 51 28.56 -28.82 -16.83
C ASP A 51 28.77 -27.48 -17.60
N ILE A 52 27.77 -27.02 -18.36
CA ILE A 52 27.84 -25.75 -19.12
C ILE A 52 27.68 -24.53 -18.22
N HIS A 53 26.75 -24.58 -17.26
CA HIS A 53 26.49 -23.46 -16.35
C HIS A 53 27.35 -23.53 -15.06
N GLY A 54 28.27 -24.50 -14.95
CA GLY A 54 29.16 -24.65 -13.81
C GLY A 54 28.43 -25.00 -12.50
N VAL A 55 27.28 -25.68 -12.60
CA VAL A 55 26.49 -26.17 -11.47
C VAL A 55 27.10 -27.49 -10.98
N THR A 56 28.10 -27.42 -10.10
CA THR A 56 28.79 -28.61 -9.57
C THR A 56 28.10 -29.20 -8.34
N SER A 57 28.39 -30.48 -8.02
CA SER A 57 27.89 -31.10 -6.78
C SER A 57 28.39 -30.38 -5.53
N GLU A 58 29.61 -29.86 -5.57
CA GLU A 58 30.22 -29.07 -4.51
C GLU A 58 29.46 -27.75 -4.30
N PHE A 59 29.09 -27.06 -5.38
CA PHE A 59 28.29 -25.85 -5.32
C PHE A 59 26.92 -26.13 -4.69
N ILE A 60 26.18 -27.14 -5.19
CA ILE A 60 24.87 -27.53 -4.66
C ILE A 60 24.96 -27.85 -3.15
N LYS A 61 25.94 -28.67 -2.75
CA LYS A 61 26.16 -28.99 -1.33
C LYS A 61 26.47 -27.76 -0.49
N SER A 62 27.24 -26.81 -1.03
CA SER A 62 27.65 -25.61 -0.30
C SER A 62 26.48 -24.69 0.04
N ILE A 63 25.51 -24.53 -0.86
CA ILE A 63 24.33 -23.67 -0.66
C ILE A 63 23.18 -24.41 0.05
N ALA A 64 23.09 -25.73 -0.10
CA ALA A 64 22.12 -26.56 0.64
C ALA A 64 22.31 -26.43 2.17
N ASN A 65 23.57 -26.39 2.63
CA ASN A 65 23.90 -26.16 4.05
C ASN A 65 23.48 -24.77 4.58
N LEU A 66 23.05 -23.86 3.70
CA LEU A 66 22.59 -22.52 4.03
C LEU A 66 21.08 -22.36 3.89
N GLY A 67 20.35 -23.47 3.68
CA GLY A 67 18.89 -23.48 3.56
C GLY A 67 18.35 -23.55 2.13
N PHE A 68 19.21 -23.73 1.12
CA PHE A 68 18.83 -23.79 -0.30
C PHE A 68 18.99 -25.21 -0.85
N ASP A 69 18.38 -26.19 -0.19
CA ASP A 69 18.44 -27.63 -0.53
C ASP A 69 17.32 -28.09 -1.47
N HIS A 70 16.35 -27.22 -1.77
CA HIS A 70 15.20 -27.50 -2.63
C HIS A 70 15.08 -26.50 -3.81
N LEU A 71 16.20 -26.12 -4.42
CA LEU A 71 16.19 -25.27 -5.62
C LEU A 71 15.81 -26.06 -6.87
N SER A 72 15.00 -25.46 -7.74
CA SER A 72 14.78 -25.94 -9.09
C SER A 72 16.06 -25.84 -9.94
N HIS A 73 16.08 -26.56 -11.06
CA HIS A 73 17.22 -26.51 -11.97
C HIS A 73 17.47 -25.10 -12.52
N GLY A 74 16.40 -24.37 -12.83
CA GLY A 74 16.48 -22.98 -13.28
C GLY A 74 17.05 -22.05 -12.21
N GLU A 75 16.67 -22.22 -10.94
CA GLU A 75 17.23 -21.42 -9.84
C GLU A 75 18.72 -21.71 -9.59
N LEU A 76 19.16 -22.97 -9.74
CA LEU A 76 20.58 -23.32 -9.65
C LEU A 76 21.42 -22.64 -10.75
N ILE A 77 20.90 -22.60 -11.97
CA ILE A 77 21.52 -21.89 -13.09
C ILE A 77 21.54 -20.39 -12.80
N ALA A 78 20.41 -19.81 -12.39
CA ALA A 78 20.32 -18.39 -12.05
C ALA A 78 21.29 -17.98 -10.94
N PHE A 79 21.46 -18.82 -9.90
CA PHE A 79 22.45 -18.55 -8.86
C PHE A 79 23.87 -18.50 -9.45
N LYS A 80 24.20 -19.38 -10.40
CA LYS A 80 25.51 -19.36 -11.07
C LYS A 80 25.69 -18.15 -11.98
N GLU A 81 24.66 -17.78 -12.74
CA GLU A 81 24.70 -16.63 -13.65
C GLU A 81 24.79 -15.29 -12.90
N HIS A 82 24.20 -15.22 -11.71
CA HIS A 82 24.23 -14.05 -10.84
C HIS A 82 25.30 -14.17 -9.73
N ASP A 83 26.30 -15.06 -9.86
CA ASP A 83 27.40 -15.23 -8.89
C ASP A 83 26.98 -15.45 -7.42
N ILE A 84 25.78 -15.96 -7.19
CA ILE A 84 25.20 -16.27 -5.88
C ILE A 84 25.81 -17.57 -5.37
N ASN A 85 26.82 -17.42 -4.51
CA ASN A 85 27.56 -18.52 -3.92
C ASN A 85 27.42 -18.56 -2.38
N ALA A 86 27.96 -19.60 -1.75
CA ALA A 86 27.87 -19.78 -0.31
C ALA A 86 28.50 -18.63 0.51
N ALA A 87 29.50 -17.91 -0.02
CA ALA A 87 30.08 -16.75 0.67
C ALA A 87 29.10 -15.58 0.64
N TYR A 88 28.55 -15.24 -0.53
CA TYR A 88 27.55 -14.20 -0.69
C TYR A 88 26.31 -14.44 0.19
N ILE A 89 25.77 -15.65 0.19
CA ILE A 89 24.61 -16.01 1.04
C ILE A 89 24.94 -15.82 2.53
N LYS A 90 26.14 -16.22 2.97
CA LYS A 90 26.56 -16.03 4.37
C LYS A 90 26.71 -14.56 4.75
N GLU A 91 27.19 -13.71 3.83
CA GLU A 91 27.30 -12.26 4.08
C GLU A 91 25.92 -11.64 4.27
N ILE A 92 24.96 -11.97 3.40
CA ILE A 92 23.57 -11.52 3.50
C ILE A 92 22.88 -12.05 4.78
N GLN A 93 23.12 -13.31 5.16
CA GLN A 93 22.62 -13.87 6.42
C GLN A 93 23.24 -13.16 7.64
N LYS A 94 24.55 -12.84 7.59
CA LYS A 94 25.27 -12.18 8.69
C LYS A 94 24.71 -10.79 9.01
N ILE A 95 24.22 -10.06 8.01
CA ILE A 95 23.55 -8.77 8.22
C ILE A 95 22.08 -8.92 8.64
N GLY A 96 21.60 -10.13 8.92
CA GLY A 96 20.29 -10.39 9.52
C GLY A 96 19.17 -10.75 8.54
N LEU A 97 19.44 -10.79 7.22
CA LEU A 97 18.46 -11.20 6.20
C LEU A 97 18.46 -12.73 6.01
N ASN A 98 18.13 -13.45 7.09
CA ASN A 98 18.31 -14.91 7.16
C ASN A 98 17.27 -15.74 6.40
N ASN A 99 16.08 -15.17 6.14
CA ASN A 99 14.93 -15.90 5.61
C ASN A 99 14.62 -15.53 4.15
N MET A 100 15.63 -15.12 3.38
CA MET A 100 15.44 -14.76 1.98
C MET A 100 15.18 -16.00 1.12
N GLY A 101 14.20 -15.89 0.23
CA GLY A 101 13.97 -16.87 -0.82
C GLY A 101 14.99 -16.77 -1.96
N ALA A 102 15.03 -17.79 -2.82
CA ALA A 102 15.93 -17.82 -3.98
C ALA A 102 15.73 -16.61 -4.91
N GLY A 103 14.47 -16.26 -5.18
CA GLY A 103 14.13 -15.08 -6.00
C GLY A 103 14.62 -13.76 -5.40
N GLU A 104 14.64 -13.61 -4.08
CA GLU A 104 15.12 -12.38 -3.42
C GLU A 104 16.65 -12.27 -3.49
N LEU A 105 17.38 -13.39 -3.35
CA LEU A 105 18.83 -13.40 -3.54
C LEU A 105 19.23 -13.10 -4.98
N ILE A 106 18.47 -13.66 -5.94
CA ILE A 106 18.61 -13.34 -7.37
C ILE A 106 18.36 -11.86 -7.60
N GLY A 107 17.29 -11.30 -7.03
CA GLY A 107 16.99 -9.87 -7.08
C GLY A 107 18.13 -9.01 -6.51
N PHE A 108 18.66 -9.36 -5.33
CA PHE A 108 19.78 -8.62 -4.75
C PHE A 108 20.98 -8.60 -5.69
N SER A 109 21.42 -9.77 -6.16
CA SER A 109 22.60 -9.85 -7.02
C SER A 109 22.39 -9.13 -8.36
N ALA A 110 21.22 -9.30 -8.99
CA ALA A 110 20.88 -8.63 -10.24
C ALA A 110 20.92 -7.09 -10.12
N HIS A 111 20.63 -6.55 -8.94
CA HIS A 111 20.70 -5.11 -8.64
C HIS A 111 22.03 -4.68 -7.99
N ASN A 112 23.03 -5.58 -7.94
CA ASN A 112 24.33 -5.36 -7.29
C ASN A 112 24.19 -4.90 -5.83
N ILE A 113 23.28 -5.53 -5.10
CA ILE A 113 23.05 -5.28 -3.67
C ILE A 113 23.92 -6.25 -2.87
N ASP A 114 24.88 -5.71 -2.14
CA ASP A 114 25.72 -6.45 -1.19
C ASP A 114 25.40 -6.05 0.25
N ALA A 115 26.15 -6.61 1.20
CA ALA A 115 26.00 -6.27 2.62
C ALA A 115 26.29 -4.79 2.92
N ASN A 116 27.23 -4.16 2.20
CA ASN A 116 27.57 -2.76 2.40
C ASN A 116 26.42 -1.85 2.00
N TYR A 117 25.78 -2.12 0.85
CA TYR A 117 24.62 -1.35 0.41
C TYR A 117 23.47 -1.42 1.42
N VAL A 118 23.20 -2.61 1.97
CA VAL A 118 22.17 -2.76 3.02
C VAL A 118 22.52 -1.93 4.26
N ASP A 119 23.79 -1.88 4.64
CA ASP A 119 24.24 -1.05 5.76
C ASP A 119 24.18 0.45 5.45
N GLU A 120 24.41 0.88 4.19
CA GLU A 120 24.15 2.26 3.74
C GLU A 120 22.67 2.62 3.87
N VAL A 121 21.75 1.74 3.44
CA VAL A 121 20.30 1.95 3.63
C VAL A 121 19.94 2.10 5.11
N ARG A 122 20.59 1.35 6.00
CA ARG A 122 20.38 1.50 7.45
C ARG A 122 20.94 2.80 8.00
N GLN A 123 22.07 3.26 7.49
CA GLN A 123 22.68 4.55 7.88
C GLN A 123 21.80 5.74 7.48
N LEU A 124 20.98 5.59 6.43
CA LEU A 124 19.94 6.55 6.06
C LEU A 124 18.74 6.56 7.02
N GLY A 125 18.72 5.72 8.06
CA GLY A 125 17.66 5.68 9.08
C GLY A 125 16.68 4.51 8.95
N PHE A 126 16.83 3.65 7.94
CA PHE A 126 15.91 2.53 7.69
C PHE A 126 16.41 1.23 8.31
N SER A 127 16.11 1.02 9.59
CA SER A 127 16.56 -0.19 10.32
C SER A 127 15.66 -1.41 10.13
N ASN A 128 14.36 -1.21 9.91
CA ASN A 128 13.38 -2.28 9.71
C ASN A 128 13.05 -2.42 8.22
N ILE A 129 13.89 -3.19 7.51
CA ILE A 129 13.83 -3.37 6.06
C ILE A 129 13.68 -4.84 5.71
N ASN A 130 12.91 -5.13 4.66
CA ASN A 130 12.90 -6.45 4.03
C ASN A 130 13.60 -6.42 2.65
N ALA A 131 13.94 -7.60 2.12
CA ALA A 131 14.69 -7.70 0.87
C ALA A 131 13.96 -7.04 -0.31
N GLY A 132 12.64 -7.25 -0.44
CA GLY A 132 11.84 -6.60 -1.48
C GLY A 132 11.93 -5.07 -1.43
N GLU A 133 11.89 -4.47 -0.25
CA GLU A 133 12.02 -3.02 -0.08
C GLU A 133 13.42 -2.51 -0.47
N VAL A 134 14.49 -3.23 -0.13
CA VAL A 134 15.86 -2.84 -0.50
C VAL A 134 16.07 -2.91 -2.02
N ILE A 135 15.53 -3.95 -2.67
CA ILE A 135 15.54 -4.08 -4.13
C ILE A 135 14.80 -2.91 -4.77
N ALA A 136 13.57 -2.63 -4.30
CA ALA A 136 12.77 -1.52 -4.81
C ALA A 136 13.48 -0.17 -4.63
N PHE A 137 14.08 0.06 -3.46
CA PHE A 137 14.83 1.28 -3.17
C PHE A 137 16.03 1.45 -4.12
N LYS A 138 16.81 0.39 -4.34
CA LYS A 138 17.93 0.39 -5.29
C LYS A 138 17.49 0.66 -6.72
N ALA A 139 16.39 0.03 -7.14
CA ALA A 139 15.85 0.18 -8.49
C ALA A 139 15.29 1.59 -8.73
N GLN A 140 14.63 2.18 -7.73
CA GLN A 140 14.10 3.54 -7.79
C GLN A 140 15.22 4.59 -7.80
N GLY A 141 16.28 4.37 -7.02
CA GLY A 141 17.42 5.29 -6.97
C GLY A 141 17.12 6.61 -6.26
N VAL A 142 16.36 6.53 -5.15
CA VAL A 142 15.98 7.69 -4.33
C VAL A 142 17.24 8.43 -3.83
N ASP A 143 17.28 9.76 -4.02
CA ASP A 143 18.42 10.60 -3.63
C ASP A 143 18.57 10.67 -2.09
N PRO A 144 19.76 10.37 -1.52
CA PRO A 144 20.03 10.58 -0.10
C PRO A 144 19.68 11.98 0.43
N LYS A 145 19.84 13.03 -0.38
CA LYS A 145 19.45 14.40 0.02
C LYS A 145 17.95 14.54 0.19
N TYR A 146 17.18 13.92 -0.69
CA TYR A 146 15.73 13.90 -0.57
C TYR A 146 15.30 13.21 0.73
N ILE A 147 15.96 12.11 1.10
CA ILE A 147 15.72 11.41 2.38
C ILE A 147 15.99 12.31 3.58
N GLU A 148 17.13 13.02 3.57
CA GLU A 148 17.47 14.01 4.61
C GLU A 148 16.41 15.14 4.70
N GLU A 149 15.95 15.65 3.56
CA GLU A 149 14.90 16.67 3.50
C GLU A 149 13.59 16.18 4.10
N ILE A 150 13.14 14.97 3.74
CA ILE A 150 11.89 14.39 4.27
C ILE A 150 11.98 14.15 5.78
N HIS A 151 13.11 13.66 6.29
CA HIS A 151 13.34 13.57 7.75
C HIS A 151 13.31 14.96 8.41
N GLY A 152 13.96 15.95 7.80
CA GLY A 152 13.95 17.34 8.29
C GLY A 152 12.56 17.98 8.37
N LEU A 153 11.58 17.44 7.64
CA LEU A 153 10.17 17.86 7.69
C LEU A 153 9.33 17.12 8.74
N GLY A 154 9.95 16.27 9.57
CA GLY A 154 9.32 15.59 10.70
C GLY A 154 8.79 14.18 10.38
N PHE A 155 9.21 13.58 9.26
CA PHE A 155 8.87 12.19 8.90
C PHE A 155 9.92 11.18 9.38
N ASP A 156 10.49 11.36 10.58
CA ASP A 156 11.58 10.51 11.11
C ASP A 156 11.25 9.01 11.23
N SER A 157 9.96 8.67 11.28
CA SER A 157 9.47 7.28 11.40
C SER A 157 8.93 6.71 10.09
N ILE A 158 9.20 7.36 8.95
CA ILE A 158 8.80 6.87 7.63
C ILE A 158 9.48 5.53 7.34
N SER A 159 8.72 4.54 6.87
CA SER A 159 9.28 3.27 6.42
C SER A 159 10.00 3.43 5.07
N LEU A 160 10.90 2.50 4.73
CA LEU A 160 11.58 2.51 3.43
C LEU A 160 10.57 2.45 2.26
N GLY A 161 9.52 1.61 2.40
CA GLY A 161 8.44 1.55 1.41
C GLY A 161 7.65 2.86 1.28
N GLU A 162 7.40 3.57 2.38
CA GLU A 162 6.74 4.89 2.31
C GLU A 162 7.66 5.97 1.73
N MET A 163 8.98 5.90 1.96
CA MET A 163 9.95 6.81 1.34
C MET A 163 9.99 6.64 -0.18
N ILE A 164 10.00 5.41 -0.67
CA ILE A 164 9.91 5.11 -2.11
C ILE A 164 8.60 5.66 -2.68
N ALA A 165 7.48 5.45 -1.98
CA ALA A 165 6.18 5.96 -2.42
C ALA A 165 6.12 7.50 -2.40
N PHE A 166 6.81 8.15 -1.47
CA PHE A 166 6.93 9.60 -1.44
C PHE A 166 7.65 10.13 -2.69
N ASP A 167 8.77 9.51 -3.05
CA ASP A 167 9.54 9.83 -4.27
C ASP A 167 8.71 9.57 -5.55
N GLU A 168 8.04 8.42 -5.65
CA GLU A 168 7.18 8.06 -6.81
C GLU A 168 6.00 9.02 -7.01
N HIS A 169 5.51 9.64 -5.94
CA HIS A 169 4.35 10.52 -5.95
C HIS A 169 4.70 12.01 -5.80
N ASP A 170 5.95 12.39 -6.09
CA ASP A 170 6.45 13.76 -6.06
C ASP A 170 6.13 14.48 -4.72
N ILE A 171 6.20 13.75 -3.60
CA ILE A 171 5.92 14.31 -2.27
C ILE A 171 7.17 15.00 -1.77
N ASP A 172 7.34 16.25 -2.14
CA ASP A 172 8.48 17.08 -1.75
C ASP A 172 8.15 18.07 -0.62
N THR A 173 9.14 18.91 -0.29
CA THR A 173 8.97 20.01 0.67
C THR A 173 7.79 20.93 0.30
N SER A 174 7.55 21.18 -0.99
CA SER A 174 6.45 22.04 -1.45
C SER A 174 5.11 21.38 -1.14
N LYS A 175 4.95 20.09 -1.47
CA LYS A 175 3.71 19.35 -1.22
C LYS A 175 3.39 19.24 0.27
N ILE A 176 4.39 18.94 1.09
CA ILE A 176 4.24 18.86 2.55
C ILE A 176 3.80 20.23 3.11
N ASN A 177 4.42 21.31 2.65
CA ASN A 177 4.05 22.67 3.05
C ASN A 177 2.66 23.10 2.55
N GLU A 178 2.24 22.65 1.37
CA GLU A 178 0.88 22.84 0.87
C GLU A 178 -0.13 22.27 1.87
N VAL A 179 0.03 21.00 2.26
CA VAL A 179 -0.90 20.34 3.18
C VAL A 179 -0.89 20.99 4.56
N ASN A 180 0.28 21.40 5.06
CA ASN A 180 0.37 22.15 6.32
C ASN A 180 -0.38 23.50 6.26
N LYS A 181 -0.33 24.22 5.13
CA LYS A 181 -1.05 25.50 4.94
C LYS A 181 -2.56 25.33 4.90
N LEU A 182 -3.06 24.14 4.57
CA LEU A 182 -4.48 23.79 4.67
C LEU A 182 -4.92 23.52 6.13
N GLY A 183 -4.00 23.56 7.09
CA GLY A 183 -4.27 23.31 8.50
C GLY A 183 -4.13 21.85 8.92
N PHE A 184 -3.77 20.94 8.00
CA PHE A 184 -3.57 19.52 8.28
C PHE A 184 -2.13 19.25 8.73
N ILE A 185 -1.84 19.61 9.98
CA ILE A 185 -0.56 19.35 10.63
C ILE A 185 -0.55 17.97 11.33
N ASN A 186 0.65 17.47 11.68
CA ASN A 186 0.82 16.17 12.37
C ASN A 186 0.19 14.99 11.61
N ILE A 187 0.42 14.95 10.30
CA ILE A 187 0.05 13.84 9.41
C ILE A 187 1.22 12.87 9.30
N ASN A 188 0.94 11.57 9.44
CA ASN A 188 1.96 10.55 9.23
C ASN A 188 2.23 10.32 7.73
N ALA A 189 3.26 9.54 7.39
CA ALA A 189 3.67 9.33 6.01
C ALA A 189 2.54 8.80 5.13
N GLY A 190 1.89 7.70 5.50
CA GLY A 190 0.79 7.20 4.68
C GLY A 190 -0.46 8.09 4.65
N GLU A 191 -0.69 8.98 5.63
CA GLU A 191 -1.70 10.05 5.52
C GLU A 191 -1.28 11.10 4.49
N MET A 192 -0.02 11.58 4.50
CA MET A 192 0.50 12.51 3.49
C MET A 192 0.41 11.91 2.08
N LEU A 193 0.78 10.64 1.94
CA LEU A 193 0.63 9.90 0.68
C LEU A 193 -0.83 9.88 0.22
N ALA A 194 -1.76 9.62 1.14
CA ALA A 194 -3.18 9.64 0.83
C ALA A 194 -3.68 11.03 0.41
N PHE A 195 -3.17 12.11 1.02
CA PHE A 195 -3.46 13.48 0.61
C PHE A 195 -2.96 13.77 -0.81
N SER A 196 -1.76 13.30 -1.16
CA SER A 196 -1.19 13.46 -2.50
C SER A 196 -2.00 12.67 -3.55
N ILE A 197 -2.19 11.36 -3.34
CA ILE A 197 -2.90 10.48 -4.28
C ILE A 197 -4.35 10.93 -4.53
N LEU A 198 -5.04 11.41 -3.49
CA LEU A 198 -6.41 11.88 -3.60
C LEU A 198 -6.53 13.32 -4.09
N ASP A 199 -5.41 14.00 -4.39
CA ASP A 199 -5.39 15.41 -4.77
C ASP A 199 -6.22 16.28 -3.80
N ILE A 200 -5.89 16.15 -2.51
CA ILE A 200 -6.40 17.02 -1.46
C ILE A 200 -5.54 18.28 -1.48
N ASN A 201 -6.11 19.32 -2.06
CA ASN A 201 -5.48 20.61 -2.28
C ASN A 201 -6.40 21.74 -1.80
N LYS A 202 -5.94 22.99 -1.93
CA LYS A 202 -6.71 24.17 -1.52
C LYS A 202 -8.07 24.26 -2.19
N THR A 203 -8.16 23.99 -3.49
CA THR A 203 -9.43 24.06 -4.24
C THR A 203 -10.46 23.12 -3.65
N PHE A 204 -10.07 21.89 -3.31
CA PHE A 204 -10.98 20.94 -2.68
C PHE A 204 -11.41 21.36 -1.27
N VAL A 205 -10.48 21.89 -0.46
CA VAL A 205 -10.82 22.38 0.89
C VAL A 205 -11.76 23.58 0.82
N ASP A 206 -11.49 24.54 -0.07
CA ASP A 206 -12.35 25.71 -0.32
C ASP A 206 -13.75 25.27 -0.79
N GLU A 207 -13.85 24.22 -1.62
CA GLU A 207 -15.13 23.64 -2.03
C GLU A 207 -15.90 23.11 -0.81
N MET A 208 -15.25 22.35 0.08
CA MET A 208 -15.92 21.82 1.27
C MET A 208 -16.39 22.93 2.22
N GLU A 209 -15.60 24.00 2.37
CA GLU A 209 -16.00 25.19 3.13
C GLU A 209 -17.21 25.88 2.50
N GLY A 210 -17.24 26.02 1.17
CA GLY A 210 -18.39 26.55 0.42
C GLY A 210 -19.66 25.71 0.58
N LEU A 211 -19.48 24.40 0.76
CA LEU A 211 -20.55 23.45 1.12
C LEU A 211 -20.91 23.47 2.62
N GLY A 212 -20.42 24.44 3.39
CA GLY A 212 -20.71 24.60 4.82
C GLY A 212 -20.03 23.59 5.75
N LEU A 213 -19.13 22.77 5.21
CA LEU A 213 -18.36 21.79 5.99
C LEU A 213 -17.08 22.46 6.50
N THR A 214 -17.23 23.26 7.56
CA THR A 214 -16.11 23.96 8.22
C THR A 214 -15.68 23.16 9.46
N GLN A 215 -14.39 23.10 9.79
CA GLN A 215 -13.81 22.24 10.87
C GLN A 215 -13.62 20.75 10.54
N ILE A 216 -13.27 20.44 9.30
CA ILE A 216 -12.99 19.07 8.85
C ILE A 216 -11.63 18.61 9.37
N ASN A 217 -11.58 17.46 10.04
CA ASN A 217 -10.31 16.83 10.45
C ASN A 217 -9.67 15.98 9.33
N LYS A 218 -8.41 15.57 9.51
CA LYS A 218 -7.66 14.80 8.50
C LYS A 218 -8.34 13.51 8.01
N LYS A 219 -9.12 12.83 8.86
CA LYS A 219 -9.86 11.62 8.45
C LYS A 219 -11.10 11.97 7.66
N GLU A 220 -11.78 13.05 8.04
CA GLU A 220 -12.98 13.53 7.36
C GLU A 220 -12.63 14.02 5.95
N VAL A 221 -11.58 14.84 5.77
CA VAL A 221 -11.21 15.38 4.44
C VAL A 221 -10.87 14.26 3.46
N LEU A 222 -10.15 13.23 3.92
CA LEU A 222 -9.86 12.02 3.14
C LEU A 222 -11.14 11.32 2.70
N ARG A 223 -12.11 11.16 3.60
CA ARG A 223 -13.39 10.50 3.29
C ARG A 223 -14.27 11.35 2.38
N LEU A 224 -14.33 12.67 2.59
CA LEU A 224 -15.08 13.58 1.73
C LEU A 224 -14.61 13.44 0.27
N LYS A 225 -13.29 13.43 0.05
CA LYS A 225 -12.73 13.21 -1.30
C LYS A 225 -12.99 11.79 -1.81
N GLN A 226 -12.77 10.77 -0.97
CA GLN A 226 -13.00 9.36 -1.32
C GLN A 226 -14.44 9.08 -1.77
N TYR A 227 -15.43 9.70 -1.12
CA TYR A 227 -16.85 9.55 -1.45
C TYR A 227 -17.36 10.60 -2.43
N ASN A 228 -16.47 11.40 -3.02
CA ASN A 228 -16.78 12.41 -4.03
C ASN A 228 -17.89 13.37 -3.57
N ILE A 229 -17.80 13.84 -2.32
CA ILE A 229 -18.74 14.81 -1.77
C ILE A 229 -18.57 16.12 -2.54
N ASN A 230 -19.69 16.65 -3.03
CA ASN A 230 -19.79 17.86 -3.85
C ASN A 230 -21.17 18.49 -3.68
N GLN A 231 -21.45 19.59 -4.40
CA GLN A 231 -22.74 20.29 -4.33
C GLN A 231 -23.95 19.37 -4.60
N ALA A 232 -23.88 18.50 -5.61
CA ALA A 232 -24.98 17.59 -5.93
C ALA A 232 -25.30 16.62 -4.79
N THR A 233 -24.27 16.20 -4.03
CA THR A 233 -24.43 15.38 -2.83
C THR A 233 -25.17 16.16 -1.74
N ILE A 234 -24.79 17.42 -1.50
CA ILE A 234 -25.44 18.28 -0.52
C ILE A 234 -26.89 18.59 -0.91
N ASP A 235 -27.16 18.87 -2.20
CA ASP A 235 -28.51 19.11 -2.72
C ASP A 235 -29.41 17.88 -2.51
N ASN A 236 -28.90 16.69 -2.81
CA ASN A 236 -29.63 15.45 -2.54
C ASN A 236 -29.97 15.29 -1.06
N ILE A 237 -29.00 15.52 -0.15
CA ILE A 237 -29.22 15.43 1.30
C ILE A 237 -30.24 16.48 1.78
N ASN A 238 -30.17 17.71 1.23
CA ASN A 238 -31.13 18.78 1.53
C ASN A 238 -32.56 18.44 1.11
N ASN A 239 -32.75 17.74 -0.02
CA ASN A 239 -34.08 17.30 -0.47
C ASN A 239 -34.79 16.40 0.54
N TYR A 240 -34.03 15.67 1.36
CA TYR A 240 -34.58 14.85 2.46
C TYR A 240 -34.58 15.57 3.82
N GLY A 241 -34.13 16.83 3.89
CA GLY A 241 -34.04 17.60 5.13
C GLY A 241 -33.01 17.07 6.12
N LEU A 242 -31.98 16.38 5.65
CA LEU A 242 -31.00 15.65 6.48
C LEU A 242 -29.65 16.36 6.63
N TYR A 243 -29.47 17.52 5.98
CA TYR A 243 -28.20 18.24 6.00
C TYR A 243 -28.05 19.04 7.30
N ASN A 244 -26.91 18.85 7.98
CA ASN A 244 -26.64 19.44 9.30
C ASN A 244 -25.22 20.01 9.43
N GLN A 245 -24.51 20.22 8.31
CA GLN A 245 -23.12 20.70 8.27
C GLN A 245 -22.08 19.80 8.98
N GLN A 246 -22.44 18.59 9.42
CA GLN A 246 -21.50 17.65 10.01
C GLN A 246 -20.91 16.74 8.91
N ALA A 247 -19.58 16.78 8.75
CA ALA A 247 -18.89 16.02 7.71
C ALA A 247 -19.18 14.51 7.82
N ASN A 248 -19.09 13.94 9.03
CA ASN A 248 -19.38 12.52 9.23
C ASN A 248 -20.84 12.14 8.87
N THR A 249 -21.83 12.99 9.15
CA THR A 249 -23.23 12.74 8.75
C THR A 249 -23.36 12.72 7.21
N VAL A 250 -22.75 13.70 6.52
CA VAL A 250 -22.74 13.79 5.06
C VAL A 250 -22.06 12.55 4.44
N ILE A 251 -20.89 12.17 4.99
CA ILE A 251 -20.15 10.97 4.58
C ILE A 251 -21.01 9.71 4.79
N ALA A 252 -21.66 9.56 5.95
CA ALA A 252 -22.50 8.41 6.26
C ALA A 252 -23.68 8.27 5.28
N LEU A 253 -24.33 9.38 4.93
CA LEU A 253 -25.42 9.40 3.94
C LEU A 253 -24.92 9.04 2.53
N ALA A 254 -23.75 9.54 2.13
CA ALA A 254 -23.12 9.17 0.87
C ALA A 254 -22.71 7.68 0.83
N MET A 255 -22.16 7.15 1.93
CA MET A 255 -21.81 5.74 2.09
C MET A 255 -23.03 4.82 1.94
N LEU A 256 -24.17 5.23 2.50
CA LEU A 256 -25.44 4.50 2.41
C LEU A 256 -26.13 4.69 1.05
N LYS A 257 -25.61 5.57 0.19
CA LYS A 257 -26.17 5.96 -1.11
C LYS A 257 -27.60 6.49 -0.93
N LEU A 258 -27.75 7.62 -0.24
CA LEU A 258 -29.06 8.22 0.04
C LEU A 258 -29.94 8.35 -1.22
N ASP A 259 -31.05 7.61 -1.20
CA ASP A 259 -32.10 7.59 -2.22
C ASP A 259 -33.44 7.13 -1.60
N ASP A 260 -34.52 7.15 -2.38
CA ASP A 260 -35.83 6.71 -1.90
C ASP A 260 -35.85 5.23 -1.46
N SER A 261 -34.98 4.40 -2.04
CA SER A 261 -34.85 3.01 -1.64
C SER A 261 -34.31 2.91 -0.21
N LEU A 262 -33.25 3.64 0.12
CA LEU A 262 -32.68 3.71 1.46
C LEU A 262 -33.73 4.16 2.48
N ILE A 263 -34.50 5.20 2.15
CA ILE A 263 -35.54 5.71 3.02
C ILE A 263 -36.58 4.61 3.30
N ARG A 264 -37.11 3.95 2.26
CA ARG A 264 -38.09 2.87 2.42
C ARG A 264 -37.53 1.68 3.21
N GLU A 265 -36.31 1.28 2.91
CA GLU A 265 -35.61 0.20 3.60
C GLU A 265 -35.47 0.51 5.10
N ILE A 266 -34.98 1.70 5.45
CA ILE A 266 -34.84 2.12 6.84
C ILE A 266 -36.19 2.21 7.54
N LYS A 267 -37.24 2.75 6.89
CA LYS A 267 -38.58 2.83 7.47
C LYS A 267 -39.20 1.47 7.79
N ALA A 268 -38.84 0.44 7.03
CA ALA A 268 -39.30 -0.92 7.25
C ALA A 268 -38.51 -1.67 8.34
N LEU A 269 -37.41 -1.10 8.86
CA LEU A 269 -36.60 -1.75 9.89
C LEU A 269 -37.33 -1.84 11.23
N ASP A 270 -37.23 -2.99 11.88
CA ASP A 270 -37.36 -3.10 13.32
C ASP A 270 -36.09 -2.52 13.97
N ILE A 271 -36.13 -1.22 14.26
CA ILE A 271 -34.98 -0.45 14.75
C ILE A 271 -34.40 -0.99 16.06
N ASN A 272 -35.17 -1.76 16.84
CA ASN A 272 -34.71 -2.32 18.11
C ASN A 272 -34.00 -3.67 17.97
N ASN A 273 -34.14 -4.33 16.81
CA ASN A 273 -33.65 -5.70 16.62
C ASN A 273 -32.90 -5.91 15.29
N TYR A 274 -32.69 -4.86 14.49
CA TYR A 274 -31.92 -4.98 13.25
C TYR A 274 -30.42 -5.18 13.50
N SER A 275 -29.77 -5.91 12.60
CA SER A 275 -28.31 -6.03 12.56
C SER A 275 -27.72 -4.92 11.70
N MET A 276 -27.02 -3.98 12.33
CA MET A 276 -26.32 -2.92 11.61
C MET A 276 -25.28 -3.48 10.62
N GLY A 277 -24.56 -4.53 11.01
CA GLY A 277 -23.57 -5.17 10.13
C GLY A 277 -24.19 -5.74 8.85
N ASP A 278 -25.36 -6.38 8.96
CA ASP A 278 -26.07 -6.95 7.80
C ASP A 278 -26.75 -5.86 6.95
N PHE A 279 -27.30 -4.83 7.59
CA PHE A 279 -27.83 -3.66 6.88
C PHE A 279 -26.74 -2.95 6.05
N LEU A 280 -25.56 -2.71 6.63
CA LEU A 280 -24.46 -2.11 5.89
C LEU A 280 -23.95 -3.05 4.79
N ALA A 281 -23.99 -4.37 5.00
CA ALA A 281 -23.62 -5.34 3.97
C ALA A 281 -24.57 -5.31 2.77
N SER A 282 -25.88 -5.15 2.98
CA SER A 282 -26.84 -5.06 1.88
C SER A 282 -26.65 -3.77 1.05
N ARG A 283 -26.39 -2.62 1.68
CA ARG A 283 -26.22 -1.34 0.97
C ARG A 283 -24.85 -1.17 0.31
N THR A 284 -23.79 -1.64 0.97
CA THR A 284 -22.41 -1.37 0.55
C THR A 284 -21.73 -2.58 -0.12
N GLY A 285 -22.35 -3.75 -0.08
CA GLY A 285 -21.78 -5.01 -0.56
C GLY A 285 -20.67 -5.58 0.35
N LYS A 286 -20.45 -5.02 1.54
CA LYS A 286 -19.39 -5.43 2.47
C LYS A 286 -19.88 -5.48 3.91
N LYS A 287 -19.51 -6.52 4.66
CA LYS A 287 -19.74 -6.56 6.10
C LYS A 287 -18.84 -5.52 6.79
N HIS A 288 -19.44 -4.52 7.42
CA HIS A 288 -18.73 -3.54 8.23
C HIS A 288 -18.65 -4.03 9.68
N LYS A 289 -17.46 -4.03 10.25
CA LYS A 289 -17.24 -4.34 11.68
C LYS A 289 -16.97 -3.05 12.44
N SER A 290 -17.65 -2.87 13.58
CA SER A 290 -17.57 -1.68 14.44
C SER A 290 -16.15 -1.32 14.92
N HIS A 291 -15.28 -2.32 15.11
CA HIS A 291 -13.97 -2.16 15.73
C HIS A 291 -12.94 -1.34 14.92
N HIS A 292 -13.18 -1.14 13.62
CA HIS A 292 -12.20 -0.44 12.78
C HIS A 292 -12.37 1.08 12.82
N ASP A 293 -13.59 1.57 12.99
CA ASP A 293 -13.94 2.99 12.92
C ASP A 293 -15.19 3.28 13.77
N ILE A 294 -15.02 3.22 15.10
CA ILE A 294 -16.14 3.32 16.04
C ILE A 294 -16.93 4.62 15.82
N GLU A 295 -16.24 5.73 15.57
CA GLU A 295 -16.84 7.04 15.31
C GLU A 295 -17.78 7.00 14.09
N MET A 296 -17.28 6.57 12.93
CA MET A 296 -18.08 6.47 11.71
C MET A 296 -19.19 5.41 11.82
N PHE A 297 -18.93 4.29 12.51
CA PHE A 297 -19.94 3.26 12.76
C PHE A 297 -21.10 3.80 13.61
N ASN A 298 -20.79 4.56 14.67
CA ASN A 298 -21.80 5.21 15.49
C ASN A 298 -22.57 6.26 14.70
N GLU A 299 -21.90 7.02 13.83
CA GLU A 299 -22.58 8.00 12.99
C GLU A 299 -23.52 7.36 11.97
N LEU A 300 -23.13 6.24 11.35
CA LEU A 300 -24.03 5.43 10.51
C LEU A 300 -25.28 5.00 11.30
N ALA A 301 -25.13 4.61 12.57
CA ALA A 301 -26.26 4.25 13.43
C ALA A 301 -27.16 5.44 13.74
N ASN A 302 -26.56 6.60 14.03
CA ASN A 302 -27.29 7.85 14.23
C ASN A 302 -28.10 8.25 12.99
N VAL A 303 -27.50 8.17 11.80
CA VAL A 303 -28.17 8.45 10.53
C VAL A 303 -29.35 7.51 10.30
N VAL A 304 -29.17 6.20 10.51
CA VAL A 304 -30.25 5.22 10.38
C VAL A 304 -31.40 5.52 11.34
N ALA A 305 -31.09 5.78 12.61
CA ALA A 305 -32.10 6.13 13.61
C ALA A 305 -32.81 7.45 13.29
N THR A 306 -32.09 8.43 12.75
CA THR A 306 -32.65 9.72 12.33
C THR A 306 -33.63 9.54 11.19
N ILE A 307 -33.23 8.84 10.13
CA ILE A 307 -34.10 8.53 8.98
C ILE A 307 -35.34 7.75 9.43
N HIS A 308 -35.16 6.74 10.30
CA HIS A 308 -36.28 5.94 10.84
C HIS A 308 -37.35 6.81 11.52
N ARG A 309 -36.94 7.86 12.23
CA ARG A 309 -37.84 8.78 12.96
C ARG A 309 -38.38 9.95 12.14
N LEU A 310 -37.86 10.21 10.94
CA LEU A 310 -38.36 11.28 10.07
C LEU A 310 -39.88 11.17 9.86
N LYS A 311 -40.60 12.29 9.93
CA LYS A 311 -42.00 12.33 9.48
C LYS A 311 -41.95 12.69 8.01
N ILE A 312 -42.19 11.71 7.14
CA ILE A 312 -42.18 11.84 5.68
C ILE A 312 -43.61 11.64 5.20
#